data_AF-A0A6G1BP61-F1
#
_entry.id   AF-A0A6G1BP61-F1
#
_cell.length_a   1.000
_cell.length_b   1.000
_cell.length_c   1.000
_cell.angle_alpha   90.00
_cell.angle_beta   90.00
_cell.angle_gamma   90.00
#
_symmetry.space_group_name_H-M   'P 1'
#
loop_
_entity.id
_entity.type
_entity.pdbx_description
1 polymer ?
#
loop_
_entity_poly.entity_id
_entity_poly.type
_entity_poly.pdbx_seq_one_letter_code
_entity_poly.pdbx_strand_id
1 'polypeptide(L)'
;MAQYMARRAEHEQRLELEGADWRNRPLGLPRWEDRPTCACGDRCQVVRSRRPGTLRRRSFVCPNILDNDIDDPPRRCQFRQWIDNSTPSYLSRHWNMQPESPADYSLSRSYHERIARFSRNR
;
A
#
# COMPACT_ATOMS: atom_id res chain seq x y z
N MET A 1 -26.57 7.29 30.65
CA MET A 1 -25.23 7.74 30.20
C MET A 1 -24.23 6.60 30.02
N ALA A 2 -24.13 5.62 30.92
CA ALA A 2 -23.18 4.50 30.81
C ALA A 2 -23.30 3.69 29.49
N GLN A 3 -24.52 3.36 29.06
CA GLN A 3 -24.76 2.61 27.80
C GLN A 3 -24.40 3.40 26.53
N TYR A 4 -24.43 4.73 26.59
CA TYR A 4 -24.02 5.59 25.46
C TYR A 4 -22.50 5.63 25.33
N MET A 5 -21.79 5.77 26.45
CA MET A 5 -20.33 5.75 26.47
C MET A 5 -19.77 4.40 26.02
N ALA A 6 -20.38 3.28 26.43
CA ALA A 6 -19.99 1.95 25.99
C ALA A 6 -20.14 1.77 24.47
N ARG A 7 -21.31 2.12 23.91
CA ARG A 7 -21.54 2.04 22.46
C ARG A 7 -20.62 2.95 21.66
N ARG A 8 -20.27 4.12 22.20
CA ARG A 8 -19.31 5.04 21.57
C ARG A 8 -17.89 4.46 21.59
N ALA A 9 -17.47 3.89 22.71
CA ALA A 9 -16.16 3.24 22.83
C ALA A 9 -16.04 2.03 21.90
N GLU A 10 -17.05 1.16 21.83
CA GLU A 10 -17.08 0.04 20.88
C GLU A 10 -17.03 0.52 19.42
N HIS A 11 -17.71 1.62 19.11
CA HIS A 11 -17.67 2.22 17.78
C HIS A 11 -16.29 2.80 17.45
N GLU A 12 -15.65 3.51 18.38
CA GLU A 12 -14.27 4.00 18.23
C GLU A 12 -13.29 2.84 18.08
N GLN A 13 -13.43 1.79 18.88
CA GLN A 13 -12.58 0.60 18.81
C GLN A 13 -12.75 -0.18 17.50
N ARG A 14 -13.99 -0.27 16.99
CA ARG A 14 -14.26 -0.86 15.67
C ARG A 14 -13.64 -0.03 14.55
N LEU A 15 -13.74 1.30 14.62
CA LEU A 15 -13.08 2.19 13.66
C LEU A 15 -11.55 2.10 13.74
N GLU A 16 -10.98 1.91 14.93
CA GLU A 16 -9.54 1.68 15.10
C GLU A 16 -9.11 0.33 14.50
N LEU A 17 -9.88 -0.73 14.72
CA LEU A 17 -9.62 -2.06 14.15
C LEU A 17 -9.82 -2.08 12.63
N GLU A 18 -10.88 -1.48 12.11
CA GLU A 18 -11.13 -1.30 10.67
C GLU A 18 -10.08 -0.37 10.05
N GLY A 19 -9.62 0.63 10.79
CA GLY A 19 -8.53 1.54 10.42
C GLY A 19 -7.12 0.92 10.55
N ALA A 20 -6.97 -0.22 11.21
CA ALA A 20 -5.72 -0.95 11.31
C ALA A 20 -5.43 -1.79 10.06
N ASP A 21 -6.47 -2.24 9.35
CA ASP A 21 -6.30 -2.93 8.07
C ASP A 21 -5.91 -1.92 6.98
N TRP A 22 -4.68 -2.01 6.50
CA TRP A 22 -4.15 -1.16 5.44
C TRP A 22 -4.95 -1.30 4.13
N ARG A 23 -5.71 -2.38 3.95
CA ARG A 23 -6.67 -2.53 2.84
C ARG A 23 -7.80 -1.51 2.92
N ASN A 24 -8.28 -1.23 4.13
CA ASN A 24 -9.39 -0.31 4.40
C ASN A 24 -8.91 1.10 4.76
N ARG A 25 -7.64 1.25 5.16
CA ARG A 25 -7.03 2.56 5.42
C ARG A 25 -6.54 3.17 4.10
N PRO A 26 -7.21 4.21 3.55
CA PRO A 26 -6.74 4.90 2.35
C PRO A 26 -5.42 5.64 2.57
N LEU A 27 -5.02 5.79 3.84
CA LEU A 27 -3.87 6.56 4.30
C LEU A 27 -2.62 5.73 4.64
N GLY A 28 -2.68 4.40 4.61
CA GLY A 28 -1.56 3.55 5.01
C GLY A 28 -0.91 2.86 3.81
N LEU A 29 0.43 2.89 3.71
CA LEU A 29 1.12 1.84 2.96
C LEU A 29 1.02 0.54 3.77
N PRO A 30 0.79 -0.62 3.12
CA PRO A 30 0.97 -1.90 3.78
C PRO A 30 2.36 -1.99 4.39
N ARG A 31 2.45 -2.67 5.53
CA ARG A 31 3.74 -3.01 6.15
C ARG A 31 4.59 -3.76 5.14
N TRP A 32 5.91 -3.62 5.22
CA TRP A 32 6.83 -4.24 4.26
C TRP A 32 6.66 -5.76 4.23
N GLU A 33 6.43 -6.38 5.39
CA GLU A 33 6.27 -7.82 5.56
C GLU A 33 4.99 -8.36 4.90
N ASP A 34 3.95 -7.53 4.82
CA ASP A 34 2.64 -7.87 4.23
C ASP A 34 2.63 -7.77 2.69
N ARG A 35 3.69 -7.21 2.10
CA ARG A 35 3.75 -7.00 0.64
C ARG A 35 4.01 -8.33 -0.08
N PRO A 36 3.19 -8.71 -1.07
CA PRO A 36 3.41 -9.95 -1.82
C PRO A 36 4.73 -9.88 -2.59
N THR A 37 5.34 -11.05 -2.83
CA THR A 37 6.49 -11.20 -3.72
C THR A 37 6.02 -11.43 -5.15
N CYS A 38 6.60 -10.70 -6.10
CA CYS A 38 6.34 -10.91 -7.52
C CYS A 38 7.20 -12.07 -8.06
N ALA A 39 7.00 -12.43 -9.33
CA ALA A 39 7.80 -13.47 -10.00
C ALA A 39 9.31 -13.16 -10.07
N CYS A 40 9.71 -11.90 -9.89
CA CYS A 40 11.13 -11.51 -9.80
C CYS A 40 11.75 -11.81 -8.42
N GLY A 41 10.98 -12.26 -7.44
CA GLY A 41 11.44 -12.52 -6.07
C GLY A 41 11.42 -11.28 -5.16
N ASP A 42 11.23 -10.08 -5.72
CA ASP A 42 11.15 -8.85 -4.94
C ASP A 42 9.73 -8.64 -4.39
N ARG A 43 9.66 -8.02 -3.19
CA ARG A 43 8.40 -7.52 -2.64
C ARG A 43 7.84 -6.41 -3.51
N CYS A 44 6.52 -6.35 -3.65
CA CYS A 44 5.89 -5.45 -4.60
C CYS A 44 5.92 -3.98 -4.15
N GLN A 45 6.03 -3.07 -5.12
CA GLN A 45 5.81 -1.64 -4.93
C GLN A 45 4.31 -1.35 -4.89
N VAL A 46 3.91 -0.34 -4.11
CA VAL A 46 2.51 0.10 -4.03
C VAL A 46 2.29 1.33 -4.90
N VAL A 47 1.52 1.18 -5.97
CA VAL A 47 1.22 2.27 -6.92
C VAL A 47 -0.25 2.63 -6.94
N ARG A 48 -0.55 3.84 -7.40
CA ARG A 48 -1.91 4.32 -7.67
C ARG A 48 -2.16 4.32 -9.18
N SER A 49 -3.30 3.79 -9.60
CA SER A 49 -3.68 3.84 -11.01
C SER A 49 -4.08 5.26 -11.43
N ARG A 50 -3.55 5.68 -12.58
CA ARG A 50 -3.93 6.92 -13.28
C ARG A 50 -4.96 6.69 -14.40
N ARG A 51 -5.34 5.44 -14.67
CA ARG A 51 -6.22 5.08 -15.80
C ARG A 51 -7.67 5.48 -15.52
N PRO A 52 -8.40 6.04 -16.50
CA PRO A 52 -9.85 6.23 -16.41
C PRO A 52 -10.54 4.89 -16.09
N GLY A 53 -11.38 4.85 -15.05
CA GLY A 53 -12.08 3.64 -14.58
C GLY A 53 -11.44 2.91 -13.41
N THR A 54 -10.12 3.02 -13.20
CA THR A 54 -9.44 2.52 -11.99
C THR A 54 -8.72 3.64 -11.24
N LEU A 55 -9.00 4.88 -11.61
CA LEU A 55 -8.34 6.07 -11.11
C LEU A 55 -8.30 6.05 -9.58
N ARG A 56 -7.11 6.30 -9.02
CA ARG A 56 -6.82 6.35 -7.57
C ARG A 56 -6.85 5.02 -6.83
N ARG A 57 -7.20 3.90 -7.47
CA ARG A 57 -7.07 2.58 -6.85
C ARG A 57 -5.60 2.21 -6.65
N ARG A 58 -5.30 1.64 -5.50
CA ARG A 58 -3.98 1.14 -5.12
C ARG A 58 -3.81 -0.31 -5.55
N SER A 59 -2.62 -0.64 -6.01
CA SER A 59 -2.25 -2.00 -6.36
C SER A 59 -0.78 -2.26 -6.06
N PHE A 60 -0.49 -3.52 -5.73
CA PHE A 60 0.85 -4.07 -5.74
C PHE A 60 1.29 -4.30 -7.18
N VAL A 61 2.50 -3.87 -7.52
CA VAL A 61 3.15 -4.09 -8.82
C VAL A 61 4.60 -4.48 -8.66
N CYS A 62 5.16 -5.14 -9.67
CA CYS A 62 6.59 -5.45 -9.71
C CYS A 62 7.44 -4.17 -9.60
N PRO A 63 8.40 -4.07 -8.67
CA PRO A 63 9.18 -2.85 -8.48
C PRO A 63 10.21 -2.60 -9.59
N ASN A 64 10.54 -3.62 -10.37
CA ASN A 64 11.57 -3.57 -11.40
C ASN A 64 11.02 -2.90 -12.67
N ILE A 65 11.15 -1.59 -12.74
CA ILE A 65 10.78 -0.75 -13.90
C ILE A 65 11.86 -0.89 -14.99
N LEU A 66 11.43 -1.09 -16.23
CA LEU A 66 12.31 -1.20 -17.40
C LEU A 66 12.57 0.15 -18.07
N ASP A 67 11.58 1.03 -18.05
CA ASP A 67 11.61 2.39 -18.60
C ASP A 67 10.72 3.27 -17.73
N ASN A 68 11.26 4.34 -17.15
CA ASN A 68 10.58 5.23 -16.21
C ASN A 68 10.12 6.56 -16.83
N ASP A 69 10.31 6.77 -18.13
CA ASP A 69 9.97 8.01 -18.82
C ASP A 69 8.50 8.06 -19.30
N ILE A 70 7.70 7.06 -18.91
CA ILE A 70 6.28 6.95 -19.28
C ILE A 70 5.36 6.84 -18.06
N ASP A 71 4.11 7.30 -18.19
CA ASP A 71 3.13 7.37 -17.09
C ASP A 71 2.74 6.02 -16.46
N ASP A 72 2.83 4.92 -17.21
CA ASP A 72 2.61 3.54 -16.72
C ASP A 72 3.77 2.66 -17.17
N PRO A 73 4.91 2.72 -16.46
CA PRO A 73 6.16 2.18 -16.94
C PRO A 73 6.12 0.66 -17.10
N PRO A 74 6.68 0.08 -18.19
CA PRO A 74 6.81 -1.35 -18.34
C PRO A 74 7.64 -1.89 -17.18
N ARG A 75 7.19 -3.03 -16.65
CA ARG A 75 7.83 -3.71 -15.52
C ARG A 75 8.32 -5.07 -15.95
N ARG A 76 9.38 -5.56 -15.30
CA ARG A 76 10.04 -6.83 -15.61
C ARG A 76 9.09 -8.03 -15.55
N CYS A 77 8.06 -7.98 -14.71
CA CYS A 77 6.95 -8.92 -14.78
C CYS A 77 5.61 -8.20 -14.65
N GLN A 78 4.54 -8.84 -15.14
CA GLN A 78 3.18 -8.28 -15.16
C GLN A 78 2.41 -8.52 -13.85
N PHE A 79 3.10 -8.83 -12.75
CA PHE A 79 2.44 -9.03 -11.46
C PHE A 79 1.66 -7.76 -11.07
N ARG A 80 0.35 -7.91 -10.86
CA ARG A 80 -0.52 -6.86 -10.35
C ARG A 80 -1.58 -7.47 -9.43
N GLN A 81 -1.70 -6.91 -8.23
CA GLN A 81 -2.76 -7.27 -7.30
C GLN A 81 -3.41 -6.01 -6.74
N TRP A 82 -4.72 -5.90 -6.86
CA TRP A 82 -5.47 -4.77 -6.30
C TRP A 82 -5.51 -4.84 -4.77
N ILE A 83 -5.28 -3.69 -4.14
CA ILE A 83 -5.36 -3.52 -2.68
C ILE A 83 -6.78 -3.09 -2.30
N ASP A 84 -7.32 -2.12 -3.03
CA ASP A 84 -8.64 -1.58 -2.74
C ASP A 84 -9.73 -2.47 -3.37
N ASN A 85 -10.66 -2.93 -2.54
CA ASN A 85 -11.82 -3.72 -2.97
C ASN A 85 -12.84 -2.88 -3.77
N SER A 86 -12.86 -1.56 -3.57
CA SER A 86 -13.75 -0.62 -4.27
C SER A 86 -12.98 0.58 -4.81
N THR A 87 -13.45 1.15 -5.92
CA THR A 87 -12.94 2.42 -6.43
C THR A 87 -13.29 3.53 -5.43
N PRO A 88 -12.31 4.31 -4.92
CA PRO A 88 -12.61 5.40 -4.00
C PRO A 88 -13.57 6.40 -4.65
N SER A 89 -14.65 6.77 -3.97
CA SER A 89 -15.55 7.82 -4.45
C SER A 89 -14.81 9.16 -4.51
N TYR A 90 -15.14 9.99 -5.50
CA TYR A 90 -14.50 11.29 -5.74
C TYR A 90 -14.53 12.23 -4.50
N LEU A 91 -15.51 12.06 -3.62
CA LEU A 91 -15.73 12.85 -2.40
C LEU A 91 -14.89 12.40 -1.20
N SER A 92 -14.14 11.32 -1.32
CA SER A 92 -13.32 10.80 -0.23
C SER A 92 -12.17 11.76 0.07
N ARG A 93 -12.18 12.40 1.26
CA ARG A 93 -11.21 13.43 1.71
C ARG A 93 -9.75 12.94 1.80
N HIS A 94 -9.45 11.71 1.39
CA HIS A 94 -8.13 11.10 1.42
C HIS A 94 -7.33 11.41 0.13
N TRP A 95 -7.49 12.63 -0.40
CA TRP A 95 -7.03 13.08 -1.72
C TRP A 95 -5.52 13.30 -1.82
N ASN A 96 -4.80 13.44 -0.70
CA ASN A 96 -3.44 14.01 -0.65
C ASN A 96 -2.31 12.99 -0.62
N MET A 97 -2.62 11.70 -0.70
CA MET A 97 -1.58 10.69 -0.53
C MET A 97 -0.84 10.41 -1.82
N GLN A 98 0.43 10.79 -1.82
CA GLN A 98 1.35 10.54 -2.92
C GLN A 98 1.54 9.01 -3.09
N PRO A 99 1.61 8.50 -4.33
CA PRO A 99 2.02 7.12 -4.57
C PRO A 99 3.42 6.89 -4.00
N GLU A 100 3.76 5.65 -3.61
CA GLU A 100 5.14 5.30 -3.27
C GLU A 100 5.99 5.49 -4.52
N SER A 101 6.87 6.49 -4.53
CA SER A 101 7.76 6.71 -5.66
C SER A 101 8.76 5.54 -5.76
N PRO A 102 9.37 5.29 -6.93
CA PRO A 102 10.45 4.30 -7.04
C PRO A 102 11.60 4.54 -6.05
N ALA A 103 11.87 5.80 -5.71
CA ALA A 103 12.86 6.18 -4.71
C ALA A 103 12.43 5.77 -3.29
N ASP A 104 11.18 6.05 -2.90
CA ASP A 104 10.63 5.68 -1.58
C ASP A 104 10.64 4.15 -1.38
N TYR A 105 10.28 3.43 -2.45
CA TYR A 105 10.35 1.97 -2.48
C TYR A 105 11.78 1.49 -2.24
N SER A 106 12.75 2.06 -2.95
CA SER A 106 14.16 1.66 -2.87
C SER A 106 14.76 1.92 -1.48
N LEU A 107 14.41 3.07 -0.88
CA LEU A 107 14.79 3.39 0.50
C LEU A 107 14.20 2.38 1.49
N SER A 108 12.90 2.11 1.39
CA SER A 108 12.20 1.13 2.24
C SER A 108 12.81 -0.26 2.10
N ARG A 109 13.07 -0.71 0.86
CA ARG A 109 13.75 -1.97 0.56
C ARG A 109 15.10 -2.06 1.27
N SER A 110 15.96 -1.06 1.08
CA SER A 110 17.31 -1.03 1.65
C SER A 110 17.31 -1.07 3.18
N TYR A 111 16.31 -0.44 3.80
CA TYR A 111 16.15 -0.41 5.25
C TYR A 111 15.80 -1.80 5.78
N HIS A 112 14.79 -2.45 5.21
CA HIS A 112 14.39 -3.80 5.63
C HIS A 112 15.43 -4.87 5.29
N GLU A 113 16.15 -4.75 4.18
CA GLU A 113 17.28 -5.65 3.87
C GLU A 113 18.41 -5.52 4.89
N ARG A 114 18.72 -4.30 5.35
CA ARG A 114 19.71 -4.08 6.42
C ARG A 114 19.26 -4.74 7.72
N ILE A 115 18.02 -4.53 8.14
CA ILE A 115 17.47 -5.16 9.35
C ILE A 115 17.57 -6.69 9.26
N ALA A 116 17.16 -7.28 8.14
CA ALA A 116 17.20 -8.72 7.94
C ALA A 116 18.62 -9.30 8.03
N ARG A 117 19.64 -8.56 7.55
CA ARG A 117 21.06 -8.95 7.68
C ARG A 117 21.52 -8.89 9.13
N PHE A 118 21.17 -7.84 9.87
CA PHE A 118 21.51 -7.73 11.29
C PHE A 118 20.88 -8.85 12.12
N SER A 119 19.64 -9.24 11.82
CA SER A 119 18.97 -10.36 12.52
C SER A 119 19.56 -11.74 12.22
N ARG A 120 20.25 -11.94 11.09
CA ARG A 120 20.87 -13.23 10.72
C ARG A 120 22.27 -13.43 11.29
N ASN A 121 22.93 -12.35 11.70
CA ASN A 121 24.29 -12.37 12.24
C ASN A 121 24.32 -12.41 13.78
N ARG A 122 23.20 -12.76 14.42
CA ARG A 122 23.04 -12.87 15.87
C ARG A 122 22.58 -14.28 16.22
#